data_AF-A0A7X5Y615-F1
#
_entry.id   AF-A0A7X5Y615-F1
#
_cell.length_a   1.000
_cell.length_b   1.000
_cell.length_c   1.000
_cell.angle_alpha   90.00
_cell.angle_beta   90.00
_cell.angle_gamma   90.00
#
_symmetry.space_group_name_H-M   'P 1'
#
loop_
_entity.id
_entity.type
_entity.pdbx_description
1 polymer ?
#
loop_
_entity_poly.entity_id
_entity_poly.type
_entity_poly.pdbx_seq_one_letter_code
_entity_poly.pdbx_strand_id
1 'polypeptide(L)'
;MTTDTDTLNKPVGTAPALVNKEEDDQHGLLNPDVPVRRLTSRFGLLVNRASYADLLLLALAVLLLSSVYFWLVPDQLHSDPAEQGLGRAIYFSVVTFTSLGYGDLAPEGFGRIVAALVVAFGLVLTALVIGKVASERQANTLLLLHTSDTQRRIAEFGERLASLRDQISGDISGGQTAALFDKLGRQLRLTRGLANYLTFNAHHASVLEFGNFTALIGLYTEIKASFDLLATLVPRSVKLLPLSGDRQRALVLKRMLKSMAELQRVVERMKSLHQAPPPRGPLWRVLLKRFRPTSAPAITSAEQGAQLRLERISDLVVPQLAEARRWVATTYNPVQVERVYAEAPRGMTSTWSKGVHKTIAKKLGISNKTAQKCISELLETGRLPKPTKTPATKYRQPESDMPERCLTDATSRDDQ
;
A
#
# COMPACT_ATOMS: atom_id res chain seq x y z
N MET A 1 39.74 -17.08 -52.93
CA MET A 1 38.90 -18.28 -52.67
C MET A 1 37.96 -17.89 -51.54
N THR A 2 36.85 -17.25 -51.92
CA THR A 2 35.53 -17.85 -52.24
C THR A 2 34.62 -17.73 -51.02
N THR A 3 33.76 -16.73 -51.12
CA THR A 3 32.43 -16.65 -50.53
C THR A 3 31.60 -17.90 -50.82
N ASP A 4 30.76 -18.30 -49.85
CA ASP A 4 29.40 -18.83 -50.04
C ASP A 4 28.74 -18.73 -48.64
N THR A 5 27.74 -17.89 -48.32
CA THR A 5 26.36 -17.81 -48.85
C THR A 5 25.73 -19.16 -49.10
N ASP A 6 24.99 -19.69 -48.12
CA ASP A 6 23.65 -20.17 -48.45
C ASP A 6 22.67 -20.24 -47.27
N THR A 7 21.40 -20.10 -47.61
CA THR A 7 20.16 -20.28 -46.84
C THR A 7 19.51 -19.04 -46.18
N LEU A 8 18.91 -18.23 -47.06
CA LEU A 8 17.76 -17.38 -46.78
C LEU A 8 16.47 -18.09 -47.27
N ASN A 9 15.58 -18.57 -46.39
CA ASN A 9 14.14 -18.59 -46.70
C ASN A 9 13.17 -18.96 -45.55
N LYS A 10 12.18 -18.07 -45.33
CA LYS A 10 10.82 -18.25 -44.79
C LYS A 10 10.62 -18.39 -43.25
N PRO A 11 9.43 -18.03 -42.74
CA PRO A 11 8.73 -16.74 -42.81
C PRO A 11 8.39 -16.22 -41.39
N VAL A 12 8.07 -14.91 -41.29
CA VAL A 12 7.61 -14.23 -40.07
C VAL A 12 6.35 -14.91 -39.53
N GLY A 13 6.54 -15.77 -38.52
CA GLY A 13 5.48 -16.40 -37.74
C GLY A 13 5.05 -15.49 -36.59
N THR A 14 3.85 -14.96 -36.72
CA THR A 14 2.87 -14.58 -35.69
C THR A 14 3.36 -14.63 -34.24
N ALA A 15 3.48 -13.45 -33.62
CA ALA A 15 3.70 -13.29 -32.19
C ALA A 15 2.64 -14.07 -31.39
N PRO A 16 3.02 -14.97 -30.47
CA PRO A 16 2.07 -15.54 -29.54
C PRO A 16 1.69 -14.49 -28.50
N ALA A 17 0.39 -14.44 -28.23
CA ALA A 17 -0.24 -13.52 -27.31
C ALA A 17 0.38 -13.60 -25.91
N LEU A 18 0.87 -12.46 -25.41
CA LEU A 18 1.14 -12.26 -23.99
C LEU A 18 -0.21 -12.11 -23.26
N VAL A 19 -0.87 -13.25 -23.08
CA VAL A 19 -2.00 -13.44 -22.19
C VAL A 19 -1.45 -14.05 -20.91
N ASN A 20 -1.62 -13.30 -19.81
CA ASN A 20 -1.69 -13.76 -18.43
C ASN A 20 -0.54 -14.65 -17.94
N LYS A 21 0.56 -14.00 -17.52
CA LYS A 21 1.57 -14.62 -16.63
C LYS A 21 2.01 -13.68 -15.50
N GLU A 22 1.08 -12.87 -14.99
CA GLU A 22 1.28 -12.03 -13.80
C GLU A 22 0.38 -12.42 -12.61
N GLU A 23 -0.52 -13.41 -12.77
CA GLU A 23 -1.45 -13.83 -11.70
C GLU A 23 -0.92 -14.95 -10.79
N ASP A 24 0.16 -15.67 -11.16
CA ASP A 24 0.67 -16.79 -10.36
C ASP A 24 1.70 -16.41 -9.28
N ASP A 25 2.36 -15.26 -9.40
CA ASP A 25 3.39 -14.84 -8.42
C ASP A 25 2.80 -14.15 -7.17
N GLN A 26 1.50 -13.84 -7.15
CA GLN A 26 0.84 -13.22 -5.99
C GLN A 26 0.36 -14.22 -4.93
N HIS A 27 0.29 -15.51 -5.26
CA HIS A 27 -0.13 -16.56 -4.32
C HIS A 27 0.99 -17.06 -3.38
N GLY A 28 2.24 -16.67 -3.61
CA GLY A 28 3.39 -17.06 -2.76
C GLY A 28 3.59 -16.24 -1.48
N LEU A 29 2.92 -15.08 -1.33
CA LEU A 29 3.12 -14.16 -0.20
C LEU A 29 2.15 -14.38 0.98
N LEU A 30 1.26 -15.38 0.89
CA LEU A 30 0.25 -15.73 1.89
C LEU A 30 0.38 -17.18 2.37
N ASN A 31 1.61 -17.69 2.51
CA ASN A 31 1.81 -18.98 3.18
C ASN A 31 1.95 -18.77 4.70
N PRO A 32 0.93 -19.08 5.52
CA PRO A 32 1.01 -18.95 6.98
C PRO A 32 2.01 -19.92 7.62
N ASP A 33 2.52 -20.89 6.84
CA ASP A 33 3.43 -21.94 7.30
C ASP A 33 4.91 -21.65 7.07
N VAL A 34 5.29 -20.42 6.69
CA VAL A 34 6.70 -20.03 6.79
C VAL A 34 7.01 -19.88 8.28
N PRO A 35 7.81 -20.78 8.90
CA PRO A 35 8.17 -20.62 10.29
C PRO A 35 8.92 -19.29 10.41
N VAL A 36 8.32 -18.32 11.09
CA VAL A 36 9.00 -17.07 11.44
C VAL A 36 10.21 -17.49 12.27
N ARG A 37 11.38 -17.58 11.64
CA ARG A 37 12.62 -17.99 12.28
C ARG A 37 12.84 -17.02 13.43
N ARG A 38 12.60 -17.47 14.66
CA ARG A 38 12.93 -16.70 15.87
C ARG A 38 14.46 -16.61 15.88
N LEU A 39 14.99 -15.55 15.28
CA LEU A 39 16.43 -15.27 15.16
C LEU A 39 17.09 -14.98 16.51
N THR A 40 16.33 -15.00 17.61
CA THR A 40 16.83 -14.70 18.95
C THR A 40 17.06 -16.00 19.72
N SER A 41 18.30 -16.19 20.18
CA SER A 41 18.63 -17.28 21.09
C SER A 41 17.84 -17.14 22.41
N ARG A 42 17.64 -18.23 23.15
CA ARG A 42 16.97 -18.21 24.46
C ARG A 42 17.65 -17.22 25.42
N PHE A 43 18.97 -17.09 25.33
CA PHE A 43 19.76 -16.11 26.07
C PHE A 43 19.45 -14.66 25.64
N GLY A 44 19.40 -14.38 24.34
CA GLY A 44 19.05 -13.05 23.84
C GLY A 44 17.65 -12.59 24.26
N LEU A 45 16.69 -13.52 24.38
CA LEU A 45 15.36 -13.22 24.90
C LEU A 45 15.36 -12.85 26.40
N LEU A 46 16.22 -13.49 27.20
CA LEU A 46 16.37 -13.18 28.62
C LEU A 46 16.97 -11.77 28.79
N VAL A 47 18.05 -11.48 28.06
CA VAL A 47 18.72 -10.17 28.08
C VAL A 47 17.79 -9.05 27.63
N ASN A 48 16.99 -9.29 26.59
CA ASN A 48 16.01 -8.29 26.12
C ASN A 48 14.90 -8.01 27.14
N ARG A 49 14.53 -8.99 27.98
CA ARG A 49 13.50 -8.82 29.02
C ARG A 49 14.04 -8.15 30.28
N ALA A 50 15.32 -8.35 30.61
CA ALA A 50 15.93 -7.77 31.79
C ALA A 50 15.95 -6.23 31.71
N SER A 51 15.49 -5.55 32.75
CA SER A 51 15.59 -4.09 32.90
C SER A 51 17.03 -3.66 33.21
N TYR A 52 17.36 -2.39 32.99
CA TYR A 52 18.61 -1.81 33.50
C TYR A 52 18.74 -1.97 35.02
N ALA A 53 17.61 -1.91 35.74
CA ALA A 53 17.57 -2.14 37.19
C ALA A 53 17.94 -3.60 37.55
N ASP A 54 17.52 -4.57 36.75
CA ASP A 54 17.83 -6.00 37.01
C ASP A 54 19.32 -6.27 36.80
N LEU A 55 19.92 -5.67 35.76
CA LEU A 55 21.36 -5.74 35.51
C LEU A 55 22.16 -5.04 36.62
N LEU A 56 21.69 -3.87 37.09
CA LEU A 56 22.31 -3.14 38.20
C LEU A 56 22.23 -3.94 39.51
N LEU A 57 21.07 -4.54 39.82
CA LEU A 57 20.88 -5.35 41.01
C LEU A 57 21.77 -6.60 40.98
N LEU A 58 21.90 -7.25 39.81
CA LEU A 58 22.80 -8.38 39.63
C LEU A 58 24.27 -7.96 39.82
N ALA A 59 24.69 -6.82 39.28
CA ALA A 59 26.04 -6.29 39.51
C ALA A 59 26.30 -6.00 40.99
N LEU A 60 25.35 -5.36 41.68
CA LEU A 60 25.45 -5.09 43.10
C LEU A 60 25.49 -6.39 43.93
N ALA A 61 24.70 -7.40 43.57
CA ALA A 61 24.71 -8.70 44.24
C ALA A 61 26.06 -9.41 44.08
N VAL A 62 26.67 -9.39 42.89
CA VAL A 62 28.01 -9.95 42.66
C VAL A 62 29.07 -9.21 43.48
N LEU A 63 29.01 -7.87 43.50
CA LEU A 63 29.92 -7.04 44.30
C LEU A 63 29.78 -7.32 45.80
N LEU A 64 28.55 -7.39 46.31
CA LEU A 64 28.29 -7.70 47.72
C LEU A 64 28.76 -9.11 48.08
N LEU A 65 28.46 -10.11 47.25
CA LEU A 65 28.87 -11.49 47.49
C LEU A 65 30.40 -11.64 47.51
N SER A 66 31.09 -10.99 46.55
CA SER A 66 32.55 -10.92 46.51
C SER A 66 33.12 -10.21 47.74
N SER A 67 32.53 -9.07 48.12
CA SER A 67 32.99 -8.29 49.27
C SER A 67 32.84 -9.07 50.58
N VAL A 68 31.72 -9.78 50.75
CA VAL A 68 31.49 -10.65 51.91
C VAL A 68 32.47 -11.83 51.91
N TYR A 69 32.76 -12.42 50.74
CA TYR A 69 33.74 -13.51 50.63
C TYR A 69 35.15 -13.08 51.10
N PHE A 70 35.67 -11.97 50.56
CA PHE A 70 37.00 -11.47 50.93
C PHE A 70 37.05 -10.87 52.34
N TRP A 71 35.91 -10.50 52.91
CA TRP A 71 35.82 -10.09 54.31
C TRP A 71 35.82 -11.30 55.27
N LEU A 72 35.14 -12.39 54.92
CA LEU A 72 35.09 -13.61 55.74
C LEU A 72 36.40 -14.42 55.72
N VAL A 73 37.16 -14.31 54.63
CA VAL A 73 38.42 -15.04 54.45
C VAL A 73 39.57 -14.07 54.12
N PRO A 74 39.97 -13.22 55.09
CA PRO A 74 41.00 -12.19 54.87
C PRO A 74 42.36 -12.78 54.52
N ASP A 75 42.68 -14.00 54.95
CA ASP A 75 43.93 -14.71 54.63
C ASP A 75 44.12 -14.96 53.13
N GLN A 76 43.04 -14.88 52.33
CA GLN A 76 43.11 -15.03 50.88
C GLN A 76 43.30 -13.71 50.14
N LEU A 77 43.53 -12.60 50.86
CA LEU A 77 43.77 -11.28 50.28
C LEU A 77 45.07 -10.70 50.87
N HIS A 78 46.11 -10.65 50.05
CA HIS A 78 47.40 -10.08 50.44
C HIS A 78 47.23 -8.60 50.79
N SER A 79 47.32 -8.28 52.09
CA SER A 79 47.10 -6.94 52.62
C SER A 79 47.75 -6.78 54.00
N ASP A 80 48.15 -5.54 54.34
CA ASP A 80 48.73 -5.25 55.65
C ASP A 80 47.75 -5.57 56.80
N PRO A 81 48.17 -6.33 57.84
CA PRO A 81 47.28 -6.78 58.92
C PRO A 81 46.58 -5.65 59.68
N ALA A 82 47.20 -4.46 59.75
CA ALA A 82 46.68 -3.31 60.49
C ALA A 82 45.50 -2.62 59.78
N GLU A 83 45.23 -2.96 58.52
CA GLU A 83 44.26 -2.24 57.67
C GLU A 83 43.22 -3.18 57.03
N GLN A 84 43.07 -4.39 57.56
CA GLN A 84 42.04 -5.34 57.14
C GLN A 84 40.64 -4.87 57.57
N GLY A 85 39.66 -4.99 56.67
CA GLY A 85 38.28 -4.59 56.96
C GLY A 85 37.35 -4.63 55.76
N LEU A 86 36.05 -4.52 56.02
CA LEU A 86 34.98 -4.58 55.00
C LEU A 86 35.20 -3.54 53.88
N GLY A 87 35.67 -2.34 54.22
CA GLY A 87 35.95 -1.28 53.24
C GLY A 87 36.97 -1.70 52.17
N ARG A 88 38.04 -2.41 52.57
CA ARG A 88 39.03 -2.94 51.62
C ARG A 88 38.51 -4.09 50.78
N ALA A 89 37.70 -4.97 51.36
CA ALA A 89 37.07 -6.05 50.62
C ALA A 89 36.08 -5.53 49.55
N ILE A 90 35.32 -4.48 49.87
CA ILE A 90 34.47 -3.76 48.91
C ILE A 90 35.32 -3.11 47.82
N TYR A 91 36.37 -2.38 48.21
CA TYR A 91 37.28 -1.74 47.27
C TYR A 91 37.91 -2.76 46.30
N PHE A 92 38.48 -3.85 46.81
CA PHE A 92 39.05 -4.93 45.99
C PHE A 92 38.02 -5.53 45.05
N SER A 93 36.80 -5.79 45.54
CA SER A 93 35.71 -6.35 44.73
C SER A 93 35.31 -5.42 43.59
N VAL A 94 35.23 -4.10 43.84
CA VAL A 94 34.93 -3.09 42.81
C VAL A 94 36.05 -3.00 41.78
N VAL A 95 37.31 -2.90 42.20
CA VAL A 95 38.49 -2.81 41.31
C VAL A 95 38.63 -4.06 40.44
N THR A 96 38.36 -5.23 41.02
CA THR A 96 38.38 -6.52 40.32
C THR A 96 37.21 -6.65 39.34
N PHE A 97 35.98 -6.34 39.78
CA PHE A 97 34.78 -6.38 38.93
C PHE A 97 34.87 -5.43 37.73
N THR A 98 35.46 -4.24 37.92
CA THR A 98 35.67 -3.25 36.86
C THR A 98 36.89 -3.55 35.99
N SER A 99 37.62 -4.64 36.25
CA SER A 99 38.86 -5.02 35.57
C SER A 99 39.96 -3.95 35.63
N LEU A 100 39.91 -3.04 36.60
CA LEU A 100 40.94 -2.00 36.80
C LEU A 100 42.25 -2.61 37.32
N GLY A 101 42.15 -3.47 38.33
CA GLY A 101 43.28 -4.26 38.84
C GLY A 101 44.53 -3.44 39.20
N TYR A 102 44.42 -2.46 40.12
CA TYR A 102 45.54 -1.60 40.49
C TYR A 102 46.78 -2.34 41.02
N GLY A 103 46.60 -3.56 41.55
CA GLY A 103 47.69 -4.43 42.01
C GLY A 103 48.15 -4.13 43.44
N ASP A 104 47.45 -3.27 44.16
CA ASP A 104 47.65 -2.95 45.57
C ASP A 104 47.13 -4.06 46.51
N LEU A 105 46.11 -4.80 46.06
CA LEU A 105 45.57 -5.96 46.74
C LEU A 105 45.58 -7.15 45.76
N ALA A 106 46.09 -8.30 46.21
CA ALA A 106 46.23 -9.48 45.39
C ALA A 106 45.57 -10.71 46.04
N PRO A 107 44.75 -11.48 45.32
CA PRO A 107 44.15 -12.68 45.86
C PRO A 107 45.17 -13.82 45.91
N GLU A 108 45.13 -14.60 46.98
CA GLU A 108 45.97 -15.77 47.21
C GLU A 108 45.15 -17.06 47.31
N GLY A 109 45.80 -18.20 47.05
CA GLY A 109 45.17 -19.52 47.11
C GLY A 109 43.89 -19.61 46.26
N PHE A 110 42.79 -20.02 46.89
CA PHE A 110 41.48 -20.17 46.25
C PHE A 110 40.83 -18.83 45.86
N GLY A 111 41.26 -17.72 46.46
CA GLY A 111 40.74 -16.38 46.19
C GLY A 111 41.00 -15.94 44.75
N ARG A 112 42.02 -16.52 44.10
CA ARG A 112 42.33 -16.28 42.68
C ARG A 112 41.21 -16.77 41.76
N ILE A 113 40.59 -17.90 42.08
CA ILE A 113 39.47 -18.44 41.30
C ILE A 113 38.24 -17.55 41.46
N VAL A 114 37.96 -17.12 42.69
CA VAL A 114 36.85 -16.20 42.98
C VAL A 114 37.08 -14.86 42.28
N ALA A 115 38.27 -14.28 42.37
CA ALA A 115 38.62 -13.06 41.66
C ALA A 115 38.49 -13.22 40.14
N ALA A 116 38.94 -14.33 39.57
CA ALA A 116 38.78 -14.62 38.13
C ALA A 116 37.31 -14.69 37.71
N LEU A 117 36.45 -15.33 38.52
CA LEU A 117 35.01 -15.36 38.27
C LEU A 117 34.40 -13.96 38.38
N VAL A 118 34.79 -13.16 39.38
CA VAL A 118 34.31 -11.78 39.56
C VAL A 118 34.68 -10.90 38.36
N VAL A 119 35.92 -10.99 37.86
CA VAL A 119 36.35 -10.31 36.63
C VAL A 119 35.51 -10.78 35.45
N ALA A 120 35.33 -12.09 35.27
CA ALA A 120 34.54 -12.64 34.16
C ALA A 120 33.08 -12.15 34.19
N PHE A 121 32.45 -12.14 35.38
CA PHE A 121 31.10 -11.61 35.57
C PHE A 121 31.04 -10.10 35.29
N GLY A 122 32.02 -9.34 35.76
CA GLY A 122 32.11 -7.90 35.51
C GLY A 122 32.22 -7.56 34.02
N LEU A 123 33.07 -8.27 33.29
CA LEU A 123 33.21 -8.12 31.83
C LEU A 123 31.93 -8.51 31.09
N VAL A 124 31.31 -9.63 31.43
CA VAL A 124 30.04 -10.08 30.82
C VAL A 124 28.92 -9.08 31.09
N LEU A 125 28.75 -8.62 32.33
CA LEU A 125 27.72 -7.63 32.68
C LEU A 125 27.94 -6.31 31.97
N THR A 126 29.19 -5.83 31.89
CA THR A 126 29.55 -4.61 31.15
C THR A 126 29.20 -4.76 29.67
N ALA A 127 29.56 -5.89 29.04
CA ALA A 127 29.23 -6.18 27.65
C ALA A 127 27.70 -6.25 27.42
N LEU A 128 26.93 -6.83 28.35
CA LEU A 128 25.47 -6.87 28.29
C LEU A 128 24.83 -5.48 28.37
N VAL A 129 25.32 -4.62 29.26
CA VAL A 129 24.83 -3.23 29.37
C VAL A 129 25.11 -2.46 28.08
N ILE A 130 26.34 -2.54 27.55
CA ILE A 130 26.72 -1.89 26.28
C ILE A 130 25.84 -2.42 25.14
N GLY A 131 25.66 -3.73 25.04
CA GLY A 131 24.83 -4.37 24.01
C GLY A 131 23.36 -3.95 24.11
N LYS A 132 22.82 -3.82 25.33
CA LYS A 132 21.44 -3.36 25.56
C LYS A 132 21.25 -1.91 25.12
N VAL A 133 22.16 -1.00 25.52
CA VAL A 133 22.13 0.41 25.10
C VAL A 133 22.23 0.53 23.58
N ALA A 134 23.13 -0.25 22.96
CA ALA A 134 23.28 -0.27 21.51
C ALA A 134 22.00 -0.78 20.81
N SER A 135 21.39 -1.87 21.31
CA SER A 135 20.15 -2.43 20.76
C SER A 135 18.97 -1.47 20.89
N GLU A 136 18.84 -0.74 22.01
CA GLU A 136 17.79 0.25 22.19
C GLU A 136 17.97 1.44 21.26
N ARG A 137 19.21 1.92 21.08
CA ARG A 137 19.52 2.95 20.09
C ARG A 137 19.18 2.51 18.67
N GLN A 138 19.57 1.29 18.28
CA GLN A 138 19.22 0.73 16.97
C GLN A 138 17.71 0.63 16.75
N ALA A 139 16.98 0.15 17.76
CA ALA A 139 15.51 0.07 17.71
C ALA A 139 14.86 1.47 17.55
N ASN A 140 15.32 2.46 18.31
CA ASN A 140 14.81 3.83 18.22
C ASN A 140 15.14 4.48 16.87
N THR A 141 16.36 4.30 16.36
CA THR A 141 16.75 4.81 15.04
C THR A 141 15.92 4.15 13.93
N LEU A 142 15.72 2.83 14.00
CA LEU A 142 14.88 2.11 13.04
C LEU A 142 13.43 2.63 13.06
N LEU A 143 12.88 2.88 14.25
CA LEU A 143 11.55 3.46 14.39
C LEU A 143 11.49 4.85 13.74
N LEU A 144 12.46 5.73 14.01
CA LEU A 144 12.53 7.06 13.39
C LEU A 144 12.65 7.00 11.86
N LEU A 145 13.44 6.06 11.34
CA LEU A 145 13.55 5.85 9.89
C LEU A 145 12.23 5.38 9.29
N HIS A 146 11.57 4.41 9.92
CA HIS A 146 10.29 3.89 9.45
C HIS A 146 9.20 4.97 9.46
N THR A 147 9.12 5.78 10.52
CA THR A 147 8.12 6.85 10.62
C THR A 147 8.39 7.96 9.61
N SER A 148 9.65 8.35 9.43
CA SER A 148 10.06 9.32 8.41
C SER A 148 9.75 8.83 6.99
N ASP A 149 10.07 7.57 6.66
CA ASP A 149 9.77 6.98 5.35
C ASP A 149 8.26 6.90 5.12
N THR A 150 7.50 6.49 6.14
CA THR A 150 6.04 6.41 6.07
C THR A 150 5.43 7.79 5.82
N GLN A 151 5.86 8.80 6.57
CA GLN A 151 5.42 10.18 6.41
C GLN A 151 5.73 10.70 5.01
N ARG A 152 6.95 10.48 4.52
CA ARG A 152 7.39 10.89 3.18
C ARG A 152 6.54 10.24 2.08
N ARG A 153 6.31 8.93 2.15
CA ARG A 153 5.51 8.20 1.15
C ARG A 153 4.05 8.66 1.15
N ILE A 154 3.46 8.89 2.32
CA ILE A 154 2.09 9.44 2.42
C ILE A 154 2.01 10.82 1.78
N ALA A 155 2.98 11.70 2.06
CA ALA A 155 3.04 13.03 1.47
C ALA A 155 3.19 12.95 -0.06
N GLU A 156 4.05 12.06 -0.57
CA GLU A 156 4.25 11.84 -1.99
C GLU A 156 2.97 11.35 -2.70
N PHE A 157 2.19 10.47 -2.07
CA PHE A 157 0.87 10.09 -2.59
C PHE A 157 -0.08 11.30 -2.68
N GLY A 158 -0.06 12.18 -1.68
CA GLY A 158 -0.81 13.44 -1.68
C GLY A 158 -0.40 14.36 -2.82
N GLU A 159 0.90 14.61 -2.99
CA GLU A 159 1.44 15.45 -4.07
C GLU A 159 1.12 14.90 -5.46
N ARG A 160 1.28 13.58 -5.67
CA ARG A 160 0.92 12.93 -6.94
C ARG A 160 -0.58 13.03 -7.22
N LEU A 161 -1.42 12.94 -6.19
CA LEU A 161 -2.87 13.11 -6.32
C LEU A 161 -3.23 14.56 -6.67
N ALA A 162 -2.58 15.54 -6.04
CA ALA A 162 -2.73 16.96 -6.36
C ALA A 162 -2.30 17.27 -7.81
N SER A 163 -1.15 16.77 -8.24
CA SER A 163 -0.67 16.95 -9.61
C SER A 163 -1.63 16.37 -10.65
N LEU A 164 -2.16 15.15 -10.40
CA LEU A 164 -3.16 14.55 -11.29
C LEU A 164 -4.47 15.33 -11.29
N ARG A 165 -4.93 15.84 -10.14
CA ARG A 165 -6.10 16.71 -10.04
C ARG A 165 -5.94 17.96 -10.90
N ASP A 166 -4.79 18.63 -10.82
CA ASP A 166 -4.54 19.86 -11.56
C ASP A 166 -4.46 19.60 -13.07
N GLN A 167 -3.82 18.48 -13.47
CA GLN A 167 -3.81 18.01 -14.86
C GLN A 167 -5.21 17.65 -15.40
N ILE A 168 -6.06 17.05 -14.57
CA ILE A 168 -7.46 16.73 -14.93
C ILE A 168 -8.27 18.01 -15.09
N SER A 169 -8.08 18.98 -14.19
CA SER A 169 -8.73 20.29 -14.27
C SER A 169 -8.35 21.04 -15.55
N GLY A 170 -7.06 21.01 -15.94
CA GLY A 170 -6.55 21.67 -17.15
C GLY A 170 -7.06 21.07 -18.47
N ASP A 171 -7.05 19.74 -18.61
CA ASP A 171 -7.41 19.06 -19.87
C ASP A 171 -8.88 19.20 -20.26
N ILE A 172 -9.74 19.44 -19.28
CA ILE A 172 -11.18 19.62 -19.50
C ILE A 172 -11.44 20.90 -20.31
N SER A 173 -10.59 21.90 -20.17
CA SER A 173 -10.65 23.14 -20.97
C SER A 173 -10.15 22.92 -22.41
N GLY A 174 -9.29 21.93 -22.63
CA GLY A 174 -8.65 21.64 -23.92
C GLY A 174 -9.40 20.63 -24.81
N GLY A 175 -10.48 20.02 -24.32
CA GLY A 175 -11.33 19.11 -25.12
C GLY A 175 -10.74 17.73 -25.41
N GLN A 176 -9.66 17.30 -24.75
CA GLN A 176 -9.03 16.01 -25.04
C GLN A 176 -9.63 14.87 -24.20
N THR A 177 -10.67 14.20 -24.73
CA THR A 177 -11.37 13.08 -24.07
C THR A 177 -10.47 11.88 -23.77
N ALA A 178 -9.55 11.53 -24.69
CA ALA A 178 -8.64 10.39 -24.54
C ALA A 178 -7.57 10.62 -23.45
N ALA A 179 -6.95 11.81 -23.43
CA ALA A 179 -5.97 12.18 -22.41
C ALA A 179 -6.61 12.19 -21.00
N LEU A 180 -7.81 12.75 -20.89
CA LEU A 180 -8.59 12.75 -19.66
C LEU A 180 -8.90 11.33 -19.17
N PHE A 181 -9.27 10.41 -20.07
CA PHE A 181 -9.53 9.02 -19.72
C PHE A 181 -8.29 8.34 -19.13
N ASP A 182 -7.11 8.54 -19.73
CA ASP A 182 -5.86 7.96 -19.23
C ASP A 182 -5.47 8.57 -17.86
N LYS A 183 -5.56 9.90 -17.70
CA LYS A 183 -5.27 10.59 -16.43
C LYS A 183 -6.18 10.11 -15.28
N LEU A 184 -7.48 9.97 -15.54
CA LEU A 184 -8.41 9.37 -14.57
C LEU A 184 -8.06 7.90 -14.26
N GLY A 185 -7.54 7.17 -15.26
CA GLY A 185 -6.99 5.83 -15.07
C GLY A 185 -5.76 5.81 -14.15
N ARG A 186 -4.84 6.76 -14.32
CA ARG A 186 -3.67 6.95 -13.44
C ARG A 186 -4.09 7.31 -12.02
N GLN A 187 -5.04 8.23 -11.84
CA GLN A 187 -5.59 8.58 -10.53
C GLN A 187 -6.19 7.34 -9.85
N LEU A 188 -6.99 6.55 -10.56
CA LEU A 188 -7.59 5.33 -10.02
C LEU A 188 -6.53 4.32 -9.53
N ARG A 189 -5.45 4.12 -10.31
CA ARG A 189 -4.33 3.24 -9.93
C ARG A 189 -3.59 3.78 -8.71
N LEU A 190 -3.34 5.10 -8.68
CA LEU A 190 -2.69 5.77 -7.55
C LEU A 190 -3.50 5.61 -6.26
N THR A 191 -4.81 5.85 -6.30
CA THR A 191 -5.70 5.71 -5.13
C THR A 191 -5.75 4.27 -4.62
N ARG A 192 -5.70 3.27 -5.49
CA ARG A 192 -5.62 1.85 -5.09
C ARG A 192 -4.28 1.50 -4.47
N GLY A 193 -3.18 1.97 -5.06
CA GLY A 193 -1.84 1.82 -4.49
C GLY A 193 -1.75 2.44 -3.09
N LEU A 194 -2.30 3.64 -2.92
CA LEU A 194 -2.44 4.31 -1.63
C LEU A 194 -3.27 3.47 -0.64
N ALA A 195 -4.43 2.96 -1.05
CA ALA A 195 -5.27 2.13 -0.19
C ALA A 195 -4.53 0.89 0.32
N ASN A 196 -3.82 0.19 -0.57
CA ASN A 196 -3.03 -0.98 -0.23
C ASN A 196 -1.88 -0.61 0.70
N TYR A 197 -1.17 0.48 0.42
CA TYR A 197 -0.07 0.98 1.25
C TYR A 197 -0.54 1.33 2.67
N LEU A 198 -1.63 2.10 2.80
CA LEU A 198 -2.19 2.47 4.10
C LEU A 198 -2.66 1.26 4.89
N THR A 199 -3.30 0.30 4.22
CA THR A 199 -3.74 -0.96 4.81
C THR A 199 -2.57 -1.76 5.35
N PHE A 200 -1.54 -1.96 4.53
CA PHE A 200 -0.36 -2.72 4.90
C PHE A 200 0.30 -2.14 6.14
N ASN A 201 0.55 -0.83 6.13
CA ASN A 201 1.19 -0.18 7.27
C ASN A 201 0.29 -0.14 8.50
N ALA A 202 -1.04 -0.06 8.34
CA ALA A 202 -1.97 -0.11 9.47
C ALA A 202 -1.93 -1.45 10.20
N HIS A 203 -1.72 -2.56 9.50
CA HIS A 203 -1.62 -3.89 10.10
C HIS A 203 -0.23 -4.23 10.64
N HIS A 204 0.84 -3.73 10.02
CA HIS A 204 2.21 -4.16 10.34
C HIS A 204 3.02 -3.16 11.15
N ALA A 205 2.69 -1.87 11.09
CA ALA A 205 3.55 -0.81 11.62
C ALA A 205 2.78 0.31 12.32
N SER A 206 1.53 0.07 12.72
CA SER A 206 0.67 1.01 13.44
C SER A 206 0.77 2.45 12.91
N VAL A 207 0.37 2.71 11.66
CA VAL A 207 0.39 4.07 11.03
C VAL A 207 -0.12 5.18 11.94
N LEU A 208 -1.05 4.84 12.83
CA LEU A 208 -1.72 5.72 13.77
C LEU A 208 -0.98 5.90 15.10
N GLU A 209 -0.13 4.97 15.51
CA GLU A 209 0.62 5.09 16.77
C GLU A 209 1.85 5.99 16.62
N PHE A 210 2.25 6.31 15.39
CA PHE A 210 3.50 7.02 15.13
C PHE A 210 3.32 8.31 14.31
N GLY A 211 2.91 9.41 14.93
CA GLY A 211 3.23 10.80 14.52
C GLY A 211 2.93 11.27 13.08
N ASN A 212 2.36 10.44 12.21
CA ASN A 212 2.20 10.68 10.76
C ASN A 212 1.02 11.61 10.45
N PHE A 213 0.41 12.21 11.48
CA PHE A 213 -0.83 12.96 11.39
C PHE A 213 -0.74 14.15 10.45
N THR A 214 0.40 14.85 10.38
CA THR A 214 0.59 15.96 9.44
C THR A 214 0.49 15.51 7.98
N ALA A 215 1.16 14.41 7.62
CA ALA A 215 1.08 13.86 6.26
C ALA A 215 -0.31 13.30 5.96
N LEU A 216 -0.96 12.65 6.94
CA LEU A 216 -2.34 12.19 6.80
C LEU A 216 -3.32 13.35 6.60
N ILE A 217 -3.17 14.44 7.35
CA ILE A 217 -3.98 15.66 7.20
C ILE A 217 -3.79 16.25 5.80
N GLY A 218 -2.56 16.34 5.30
CA GLY A 218 -2.26 16.76 3.94
C GLY A 218 -2.95 15.86 2.91
N LEU A 219 -2.75 14.55 3.03
CA LEU A 219 -3.37 13.55 2.17
C LEU A 219 -4.91 13.65 2.15
N TYR A 220 -5.54 13.77 3.31
CA TYR A 220 -7.00 13.90 3.41
C TYR A 220 -7.51 15.17 2.73
N THR A 221 -6.74 16.25 2.79
CA THR A 221 -7.05 17.49 2.09
C THR A 221 -7.02 17.28 0.58
N GLU A 222 -6.01 16.59 0.05
CA GLU A 222 -5.89 16.28 -1.37
C GLU A 222 -6.96 15.29 -1.86
N ILE A 223 -7.31 14.30 -1.03
CA ILE A 223 -8.44 13.39 -1.30
C ILE A 223 -9.73 14.19 -1.43
N LYS A 224 -10.02 15.09 -0.47
CA LYS A 224 -11.20 15.93 -0.49
C LYS A 224 -11.24 16.81 -1.74
N ALA A 225 -10.16 17.53 -2.03
CA ALA A 225 -10.09 18.43 -3.18
C ALA A 225 -10.26 17.68 -4.51
N SER A 226 -9.67 16.49 -4.64
CA SER A 226 -9.86 15.63 -5.80
C SER A 226 -11.29 15.13 -5.94
N PHE A 227 -11.93 14.81 -4.80
CA PHE A 227 -13.31 14.38 -4.76
C PHE A 227 -14.26 15.50 -5.17
N ASP A 228 -14.09 16.71 -4.61
CA ASP A 228 -14.89 17.90 -4.94
C ASP A 228 -14.74 18.25 -6.43
N LEU A 229 -13.52 18.20 -6.98
CA LEU A 229 -13.31 18.40 -8.42
C LEU A 229 -14.15 17.41 -9.23
N LEU A 230 -14.04 16.11 -8.96
CA LEU A 230 -14.82 15.10 -9.69
C LEU A 230 -16.33 15.29 -9.52
N ALA A 231 -16.79 15.62 -8.31
CA ALA A 231 -18.21 15.88 -8.04
C ALA A 231 -18.75 17.06 -8.86
N THR A 232 -17.97 18.13 -9.04
CA THR A 232 -18.36 19.26 -9.90
C THR A 232 -18.31 18.94 -11.39
N LEU A 233 -17.39 18.06 -11.80
CA LEU A 233 -17.18 17.69 -13.21
C LEU A 233 -18.22 16.71 -13.74
N VAL A 234 -18.68 15.77 -12.91
CA VAL A 234 -19.69 14.76 -13.30
C VAL A 234 -20.90 15.39 -14.01
N PRO A 235 -21.64 16.36 -13.42
CA PRO A 235 -22.79 16.95 -14.08
C PRO A 235 -22.41 17.88 -15.24
N ARG A 236 -21.22 18.51 -15.19
CA ARG A 236 -20.74 19.43 -16.24
C ARG A 236 -20.18 18.71 -17.47
N SER A 237 -19.85 17.42 -17.35
CA SER A 237 -19.23 16.60 -18.41
C SER A 237 -20.03 16.59 -19.72
N VAL A 238 -21.37 16.74 -19.67
CA VAL A 238 -22.24 16.79 -20.85
C VAL A 238 -21.92 17.97 -21.76
N LYS A 239 -21.52 19.11 -21.19
CA LYS A 239 -21.25 20.34 -21.94
C LYS A 239 -19.76 20.52 -22.30
N LEU A 240 -18.86 19.93 -21.51
CA LEU A 240 -17.43 20.19 -21.59
C LEU A 240 -16.68 19.25 -22.54
N LEU A 241 -17.22 18.07 -22.84
CA LEU A 241 -16.54 17.09 -23.69
C LEU A 241 -16.99 17.26 -25.15
N PRO A 242 -16.06 17.49 -26.11
CA PRO A 242 -16.41 17.62 -27.51
C PRO A 242 -17.11 16.37 -28.04
N LEU A 243 -17.95 16.55 -29.06
CA LEU A 243 -18.86 15.55 -29.63
C LEU A 243 -18.16 14.37 -30.34
N SER A 244 -16.82 14.27 -30.30
CA SER A 244 -16.08 13.17 -30.90
C SER A 244 -16.17 11.89 -30.04
N GLY A 245 -17.11 11.01 -30.42
CA GLY A 245 -17.22 9.64 -29.94
C GLY A 245 -17.95 9.48 -28.59
N ASP A 246 -19.28 9.40 -28.61
CA ASP A 246 -20.18 9.12 -27.46
C ASP A 246 -19.67 8.04 -26.50
N ARG A 247 -19.08 6.98 -27.05
CA ARG A 247 -18.61 5.83 -26.29
C ARG A 247 -17.44 6.19 -25.38
N GLN A 248 -16.52 7.05 -25.84
CA GLN A 248 -15.41 7.55 -25.02
C GLN A 248 -15.92 8.49 -23.92
N ARG A 249 -16.90 9.36 -24.23
CA ARG A 249 -17.54 10.24 -23.24
C ARG A 249 -18.19 9.44 -22.11
N ALA A 250 -18.88 8.35 -22.44
CA ALA A 250 -19.48 7.45 -21.45
C ALA A 250 -18.41 6.72 -20.60
N LEU A 251 -17.29 6.33 -21.20
CA LEU A 251 -16.17 5.68 -20.49
C LEU A 251 -15.48 6.64 -19.50
N VAL A 252 -15.28 7.90 -19.89
CA VAL A 252 -14.75 8.96 -19.00
C VAL A 252 -15.68 9.13 -17.80
N LEU A 253 -16.99 9.31 -18.02
CA LEU A 253 -17.95 9.50 -16.93
C LEU A 253 -18.00 8.29 -15.98
N LYS A 254 -17.98 7.06 -16.51
CA LYS A 254 -17.87 5.83 -15.69
C LYS A 254 -16.57 5.81 -14.88
N ARG A 255 -15.45 6.23 -15.46
CA ARG A 255 -14.15 6.27 -14.78
C ARG A 255 -14.13 7.32 -13.66
N MET A 256 -14.72 8.50 -13.87
CA MET A 256 -14.88 9.54 -12.84
C MET A 256 -15.61 8.99 -11.62
N LEU A 257 -16.79 8.36 -11.81
CA LEU A 257 -17.56 7.74 -10.72
C LEU A 257 -16.76 6.65 -10.01
N LYS A 258 -16.00 5.84 -10.76
CA LYS A 258 -15.15 4.80 -10.18
C LYS A 258 -14.02 5.40 -9.34
N SER A 259 -13.41 6.48 -9.80
CA SER A 259 -12.37 7.22 -9.06
C SER A 259 -12.92 7.79 -7.75
N MET A 260 -14.08 8.46 -7.78
CA MET A 260 -14.76 8.94 -6.58
C MET A 260 -15.06 7.79 -5.60
N ALA A 261 -15.53 6.65 -6.09
CA ALA A 261 -15.82 5.48 -5.27
C ALA A 261 -14.57 4.83 -4.64
N GLU A 262 -13.40 4.90 -5.28
CA GLU A 262 -12.15 4.45 -4.65
C GLU A 262 -11.67 5.45 -3.59
N LEU A 263 -11.77 6.77 -3.85
CA LEU A 263 -11.42 7.80 -2.87
C LEU A 263 -12.27 7.69 -1.59
N GLN A 264 -13.59 7.52 -1.74
CA GLN A 264 -14.49 7.27 -0.60
C GLN A 264 -14.08 6.02 0.17
N ARG A 265 -13.73 4.92 -0.52
CA ARG A 265 -13.29 3.68 0.13
C ARG A 265 -12.02 3.87 0.96
N VAL A 266 -11.08 4.70 0.51
CA VAL A 266 -9.89 5.06 1.30
C VAL A 266 -10.29 5.82 2.57
N VAL A 267 -11.19 6.81 2.45
CA VAL A 267 -11.69 7.60 3.58
C VAL A 267 -12.38 6.71 4.62
N GLU A 268 -13.32 5.86 4.19
CA GLU A 268 -14.06 4.95 5.07
C GLU A 268 -13.14 3.95 5.78
N ARG A 269 -12.15 3.42 5.05
CA ARG A 269 -11.17 2.49 5.63
C ARG A 269 -10.27 3.18 6.64
N MET A 270 -9.84 4.40 6.37
CA MET A 270 -9.05 5.15 7.35
C MET A 270 -9.91 5.52 8.57
N LYS A 271 -11.20 5.80 8.40
CA LYS A 271 -12.12 6.10 9.51
C LYS A 271 -12.25 4.90 10.44
N SER A 272 -12.44 3.71 9.87
CA SER A 272 -12.52 2.49 10.68
C SER A 272 -11.21 2.18 11.42
N LEU A 273 -10.06 2.47 10.80
CA LEU A 273 -8.75 2.31 11.44
C LEU A 273 -8.54 3.30 12.59
N HIS A 274 -8.95 4.57 12.46
CA HIS A 274 -8.82 5.57 13.53
C HIS A 274 -9.75 5.34 14.72
N GLN A 275 -10.89 4.68 14.51
CA GLN A 275 -11.88 4.38 15.55
C GLN A 275 -11.61 3.04 16.26
N ALA A 276 -10.62 2.27 15.81
CA ALA A 276 -10.26 1.00 16.45
C ALA A 276 -9.65 1.27 17.84
N PRO A 277 -10.13 0.60 18.92
CA PRO A 277 -9.52 0.74 20.23
C PRO A 277 -8.06 0.29 20.19
N PRO A 278 -7.15 0.92 20.96
CA PRO A 278 -5.75 0.55 20.95
C PRO A 278 -5.61 -0.95 21.30
N PRO A 279 -4.69 -1.68 20.64
CA PRO A 279 -4.55 -3.11 20.85
C PRO A 279 -4.34 -3.40 22.34
N ARG A 280 -5.15 -4.32 22.89
CA ARG A 280 -5.06 -4.75 24.29
C ARG A 280 -3.63 -5.24 24.54
N GLY A 281 -2.87 -4.49 25.32
CA GLY A 281 -1.54 -4.90 25.72
C GLY A 281 -1.58 -6.21 26.52
N PRO A 282 -0.45 -6.93 26.63
CA PRO A 282 -0.37 -8.19 27.33
C PRO A 282 -0.87 -8.07 28.79
N LEU A 283 -1.48 -9.14 29.32
CA LEU A 283 -2.14 -9.20 30.63
C LEU A 283 -1.29 -8.65 31.79
N TRP A 284 0.04 -8.70 31.70
CA TRP A 284 0.93 -8.12 32.72
C TRP A 284 0.81 -6.60 32.88
N ARG A 285 0.37 -5.87 31.84
CA ARG A 285 0.05 -4.42 31.93
C ARG A 285 -1.13 -4.15 32.88
N VAL A 286 -2.01 -5.11 33.12
CA VAL A 286 -3.10 -5.01 34.11
C VAL A 286 -2.57 -5.26 35.53
N LEU A 287 -1.61 -6.17 35.70
CA LEU A 287 -1.00 -6.47 36.99
C LEU A 287 -0.09 -5.35 37.53
N LEU A 288 0.60 -4.62 36.65
CA LEU A 288 1.52 -3.53 37.02
C LEU A 288 0.85 -2.15 37.16
N LYS A 289 -0.48 -2.06 37.11
CA LYS A 289 -1.24 -0.81 37.32
C LYS A 289 -0.97 -0.13 38.66
N ARG A 290 -0.38 -0.85 39.63
CA ARG A 290 -0.12 -0.35 40.99
C ARG A 290 1.20 0.41 41.15
N PHE A 291 2.12 0.39 40.16
CA PHE A 291 3.47 0.96 40.30
C PHE A 291 3.93 1.90 39.18
N ARG A 292 3.04 2.43 38.33
CA ARG A 292 3.38 3.51 37.39
C ARG A 292 2.37 4.65 37.45
N PRO A 293 2.82 5.91 37.28
CA PRO A 293 1.93 7.03 37.09
C PRO A 293 1.08 6.77 35.83
N THR A 294 -0.23 6.79 36.02
CA THR A 294 -1.24 6.74 34.97
C THR A 294 -1.12 7.96 34.09
N SER A 295 -0.33 7.84 33.02
CA SER A 295 -0.53 8.63 31.82
C SER A 295 -0.86 7.63 30.73
N ALA A 296 -2.16 7.41 30.48
CA ALA A 296 -2.56 6.94 29.17
C ALA A 296 -1.91 7.88 28.14
N PRO A 297 -1.38 7.40 27.00
CA PRO A 297 -0.92 8.33 25.97
C PRO A 297 -2.10 9.22 25.64
N ALA A 298 -2.02 10.50 26.02
CA ALA A 298 -3.01 11.47 25.65
C ALA A 298 -3.05 11.46 24.13
N ILE A 299 -4.23 11.22 23.54
CA ILE A 299 -4.45 11.37 22.10
C ILE A 299 -3.84 12.72 21.74
N THR A 300 -2.79 12.72 20.93
CA THR A 300 -2.07 13.97 20.65
C THR A 300 -3.04 14.93 19.96
N SER A 301 -2.92 16.24 20.17
CA SER A 301 -3.80 17.22 19.51
C SER A 301 -3.81 17.07 17.98
N ALA A 302 -2.71 16.59 17.39
CA ALA A 302 -2.58 16.25 15.98
C ALA A 302 -3.42 15.03 15.56
N GLU A 303 -3.47 13.99 16.40
CA GLU A 303 -4.29 12.79 16.17
C GLU A 303 -5.78 13.13 16.20
N GLN A 304 -6.22 13.91 17.20
CA GLN A 304 -7.61 14.40 17.27
C GLN A 304 -7.95 15.25 16.02
N GLY A 305 -7.03 16.11 15.59
CA GLY A 305 -7.20 16.91 14.38
C GLY A 305 -7.34 16.08 13.10
N ALA A 306 -6.57 15.00 12.96
CA ALA A 306 -6.66 14.08 11.85
C ALA A 306 -8.00 13.31 11.85
N GLN A 307 -8.42 12.82 13.02
CA GLN A 307 -9.71 12.14 13.21
C GLN A 307 -10.90 13.03 12.84
N LEU A 308 -10.97 14.24 13.41
CA LEU A 308 -12.05 15.20 13.15
C LEU A 308 -12.13 15.60 11.67
N ARG A 309 -10.97 15.80 11.02
CA ARG A 309 -10.92 16.12 9.59
C ARG A 309 -11.44 14.95 8.75
N LEU A 310 -11.04 13.73 9.10
CA LEU A 310 -11.46 12.53 8.39
C LEU A 310 -12.96 12.27 8.53
N GLU A 311 -13.54 12.49 9.73
CA GLU A 311 -14.98 12.42 9.96
C GLU A 311 -15.73 13.44 9.10
N ARG A 312 -15.30 14.70 9.12
CA ARG A 312 -15.90 15.75 8.28
C ARG A 312 -15.84 15.41 6.79
N ILE A 313 -14.74 14.83 6.32
CA ILE A 313 -14.60 14.41 4.92
C ILE A 313 -15.56 13.27 4.62
N SER A 314 -15.60 12.25 5.48
CA SER A 314 -16.51 11.11 5.35
C SER A 314 -17.96 11.56 5.19
N ASP A 315 -18.40 12.51 6.01
CA ASP A 315 -19.78 13.03 5.99
C ASP A 315 -20.09 13.83 4.72
N LEU A 316 -19.07 14.33 4.01
CA LEU A 316 -19.22 15.03 2.73
C LEU A 316 -19.15 14.09 1.52
N VAL A 317 -18.19 13.16 1.48
CA VAL A 317 -17.96 12.32 0.29
C VAL A 317 -19.08 11.32 0.04
N VAL A 318 -19.68 10.76 1.10
CA VAL A 318 -20.79 9.79 1.00
C VAL A 318 -22.00 10.39 0.26
N PRO A 319 -22.60 11.51 0.69
CA PRO A 319 -23.76 12.09 0.00
C PRO A 319 -23.42 12.61 -1.39
N GLN A 320 -22.23 13.20 -1.59
CA GLN A 320 -21.82 13.67 -2.91
C GLN A 320 -21.66 12.53 -3.93
N LEU A 321 -21.10 11.36 -3.55
CA LEU A 321 -21.07 10.21 -4.46
C LEU A 321 -22.49 9.71 -4.76
N ALA A 322 -23.35 9.67 -3.76
CA ALA A 322 -24.74 9.24 -3.92
C ALA A 322 -25.51 10.19 -4.86
N GLU A 323 -25.28 11.50 -4.78
CA GLU A 323 -25.83 12.49 -5.70
C GLU A 323 -25.28 12.31 -7.12
N ALA A 324 -23.96 12.17 -7.29
CA ALA A 324 -23.34 11.94 -8.58
C ALA A 324 -23.88 10.66 -9.25
N ARG A 325 -24.03 9.56 -8.50
CA ARG A 325 -24.64 8.31 -8.98
C ARG A 325 -26.10 8.51 -9.37
N ARG A 326 -26.89 9.21 -8.56
CA ARG A 326 -28.29 9.53 -8.87
C ARG A 326 -28.41 10.35 -10.15
N TRP A 327 -27.60 11.40 -10.30
CA TRP A 327 -27.59 12.23 -11.49
C TRP A 327 -27.25 11.42 -12.75
N VAL A 328 -26.23 10.56 -12.67
CA VAL A 328 -25.87 9.68 -13.80
C VAL A 328 -27.02 8.72 -14.15
N ALA A 329 -27.77 8.24 -13.16
CA ALA A 329 -28.87 7.30 -13.35
C ALA A 329 -30.13 7.93 -13.98
N THR A 330 -30.45 9.19 -13.67
CA THR A 330 -31.74 9.82 -14.01
C THR A 330 -31.65 10.87 -15.13
N THR A 331 -30.51 11.56 -15.25
CA THR A 331 -30.37 12.71 -16.15
C THR A 331 -29.83 12.28 -17.51
N TYR A 332 -30.14 13.06 -18.55
CA TYR A 332 -29.53 12.89 -19.87
C TYR A 332 -28.01 13.10 -19.79
N ASN A 333 -27.24 12.09 -20.16
CA ASN A 333 -25.78 12.08 -20.16
C ASN A 333 -25.25 10.97 -21.10
N PRO A 334 -23.95 10.96 -21.44
CA PRO A 334 -23.38 9.98 -22.37
C PRO A 334 -23.54 8.51 -21.94
N VAL A 335 -23.60 8.23 -20.63
CA VAL A 335 -23.84 6.85 -20.14
C VAL A 335 -25.27 6.41 -20.44
N GLN A 336 -26.25 7.31 -20.34
CA GLN A 336 -27.63 7.02 -20.72
C GLN A 336 -27.79 6.83 -22.22
N VAL A 337 -27.06 7.61 -23.03
CA VAL A 337 -27.03 7.44 -24.49
C VAL A 337 -26.59 6.02 -24.86
N GLU A 338 -25.50 5.53 -24.25
CA GLU A 338 -25.04 4.14 -24.46
C GLU A 338 -26.05 3.08 -23.96
N ARG A 339 -26.73 3.32 -22.82
CA ARG A 339 -27.76 2.40 -22.30
C ARG A 339 -28.97 2.33 -23.23
N VAL A 340 -29.44 3.48 -23.72
CA VAL A 340 -30.54 3.58 -24.69
C VAL A 340 -30.13 2.96 -26.03
N TYR A 341 -28.91 3.22 -26.49
CA TYR A 341 -28.37 2.58 -27.67
C TYR A 341 -28.38 1.06 -27.53
N ALA A 342 -27.94 0.49 -26.40
CA ALA A 342 -27.93 -0.96 -26.19
C ALA A 342 -29.33 -1.58 -26.35
N GLU A 343 -30.35 -0.94 -25.79
CA GLU A 343 -31.74 -1.39 -25.80
C GLU A 343 -32.53 -1.04 -27.07
N ALA A 344 -32.01 -0.16 -27.92
CA ALA A 344 -32.69 0.24 -29.15
C ALA A 344 -32.89 -0.94 -30.12
N PRO A 345 -34.09 -1.11 -30.72
CA PRO A 345 -34.37 -2.17 -31.68
C PRO A 345 -33.48 -2.06 -32.92
N ARG A 346 -33.19 -3.21 -33.54
CA ARG A 346 -32.45 -3.27 -34.82
C ARG A 346 -33.40 -3.04 -35.98
N GLY A 347 -32.87 -2.53 -37.10
CA GLY A 347 -33.67 -2.22 -38.29
C GLY A 347 -34.09 -0.76 -38.38
N MET A 348 -34.60 -0.37 -39.54
CA MET A 348 -34.95 1.01 -39.88
C MET A 348 -36.01 1.57 -38.93
N THR A 349 -35.95 2.88 -38.68
CA THR A 349 -36.88 3.59 -37.78
C THR A 349 -38.36 3.43 -38.16
N SER A 350 -38.65 3.12 -39.44
CA SER A 350 -40.00 2.79 -39.93
C SER A 350 -40.57 1.47 -39.39
N THR A 351 -39.71 0.53 -38.98
CA THR A 351 -40.09 -0.79 -38.46
C THR A 351 -40.37 -0.80 -36.96
N TRP A 352 -40.21 0.34 -36.30
CA TRP A 352 -40.28 0.46 -34.85
C TRP A 352 -41.73 0.61 -34.37
N SER A 353 -42.08 -0.01 -33.24
CA SER A 353 -43.42 0.13 -32.65
C SER A 353 -43.70 1.57 -32.18
N LYS A 354 -44.95 2.02 -32.27
CA LYS A 354 -45.32 3.37 -31.80
C LYS A 354 -44.93 3.54 -30.32
N GLY A 355 -44.13 4.55 -30.01
CA GLY A 355 -43.73 4.86 -28.64
C GLY A 355 -42.53 4.08 -28.10
N VAL A 356 -41.60 3.60 -28.95
CA VAL A 356 -40.36 2.90 -28.53
C VAL A 356 -39.64 3.58 -27.36
N HIS A 357 -39.56 4.91 -27.35
CA HIS A 357 -38.93 5.68 -26.27
C HIS A 357 -39.58 5.41 -24.90
N LYS A 358 -40.91 5.20 -24.82
CA LYS A 358 -41.64 4.86 -23.58
C LYS A 358 -41.28 3.45 -23.10
N THR A 359 -41.19 2.49 -24.02
CA THR A 359 -40.81 1.10 -23.71
C THR A 359 -39.38 1.04 -23.18
N ILE A 360 -38.43 1.72 -23.85
CA ILE A 360 -37.04 1.80 -23.42
C ILE A 360 -36.93 2.56 -22.08
N ALA A 361 -37.66 3.67 -21.92
CA ALA A 361 -37.69 4.42 -20.66
C ALA A 361 -38.15 3.57 -19.48
N LYS A 362 -39.24 2.80 -19.63
CA LYS A 362 -39.75 1.88 -18.61
C LYS A 362 -38.74 0.79 -18.28
N LYS A 363 -38.08 0.20 -19.29
CA LYS A 363 -37.08 -0.86 -19.09
C LYS A 363 -35.82 -0.36 -18.38
N LEU A 364 -35.37 0.85 -18.68
CA LEU A 364 -34.14 1.43 -18.11
C LEU A 364 -34.37 2.23 -16.82
N GLY A 365 -35.62 2.46 -16.42
CA GLY A 365 -35.98 3.26 -15.24
C GLY A 365 -35.66 4.74 -15.39
N ILE A 366 -35.76 5.30 -16.60
CA ILE A 366 -35.46 6.72 -16.90
C ILE A 366 -36.70 7.48 -17.33
N SER A 367 -36.66 8.82 -17.31
CA SER A 367 -37.78 9.63 -17.77
C SER A 367 -38.00 9.49 -19.28
N ASN A 368 -39.26 9.57 -19.74
CA ASN A 368 -39.60 9.55 -21.17
C ASN A 368 -38.87 10.66 -21.95
N LYS A 369 -38.71 11.84 -21.34
CA LYS A 369 -37.99 12.98 -21.93
C LYS A 369 -36.50 12.69 -22.09
N THR A 370 -35.88 12.02 -21.12
CA THR A 370 -34.48 11.60 -21.19
C THR A 370 -34.27 10.57 -22.31
N ALA A 371 -35.14 9.55 -22.38
CA ALA A 371 -35.07 8.53 -23.43
C ALA A 371 -35.26 9.12 -24.83
N GLN A 372 -36.21 10.05 -24.99
CA GLN A 372 -36.43 10.75 -26.25
C GLN A 372 -35.20 11.57 -26.69
N LYS A 373 -34.57 12.31 -25.78
CA LYS A 373 -33.33 13.06 -26.06
C LYS A 373 -32.16 12.15 -26.44
N CYS A 374 -32.02 10.99 -25.80
CA CYS A 374 -30.98 10.04 -26.16
C CYS A 374 -31.20 9.48 -27.58
N ILE A 375 -32.46 9.16 -27.94
CA ILE A 375 -32.79 8.66 -29.27
C ILE A 375 -32.55 9.73 -30.34
N SER A 376 -32.90 11.00 -30.07
CA SER A 376 -32.63 12.09 -31.01
C SER A 376 -31.13 12.28 -31.26
N GLU A 377 -30.29 12.30 -30.21
CA GLU A 377 -28.82 12.38 -30.36
C GLU A 377 -28.26 11.18 -31.15
N LEU A 378 -28.76 9.96 -30.90
CA LEU A 378 -28.31 8.76 -31.61
C LEU A 378 -28.69 8.77 -33.11
N LEU A 379 -29.78 9.44 -33.47
CA LEU A 379 -30.17 9.64 -34.87
C LEU A 379 -29.35 10.75 -35.52
N GLU A 380 -29.13 11.87 -34.82
CA GLU A 380 -28.30 12.99 -35.29
C GLU A 380 -26.84 12.55 -35.53
N THR A 381 -26.30 11.71 -34.66
CA THR A 381 -24.95 11.14 -34.78
C THR A 381 -24.85 9.96 -35.76
N GLY A 382 -25.96 9.55 -36.38
CA GLY A 382 -26.00 8.45 -37.35
C GLY A 382 -25.73 7.05 -36.77
N ARG A 383 -25.77 6.90 -35.43
CA ARG A 383 -25.55 5.60 -34.76
C ARG A 383 -26.78 4.70 -34.81
N LEU A 384 -27.97 5.30 -34.89
CA LEU A 384 -29.23 4.63 -35.18
C LEU A 384 -29.70 5.02 -36.59
N PRO A 385 -30.36 4.11 -37.34
CA PRO A 385 -30.75 2.74 -36.97
C PRO A 385 -29.58 1.73 -36.99
N LYS A 386 -29.63 0.72 -36.11
CA LYS A 386 -28.63 -0.37 -36.13
C LYS A 386 -28.81 -1.25 -37.37
N PRO A 387 -27.73 -1.70 -38.03
CA PRO A 387 -27.83 -2.65 -39.13
C PRO A 387 -28.54 -3.93 -38.68
N THR A 388 -29.44 -4.44 -39.51
CA THR A 388 -30.03 -5.77 -39.32
C THR A 388 -28.92 -6.80 -39.44
N LYS A 389 -28.97 -7.89 -38.66
CA LYS A 389 -28.03 -8.99 -38.88
C LYS A 389 -28.32 -9.53 -40.29
N THR A 390 -27.38 -9.40 -41.21
CA THR A 390 -27.40 -10.18 -42.44
C THR A 390 -27.47 -11.66 -42.03
N PRO A 391 -28.45 -12.46 -42.48
CA PRO A 391 -28.37 -13.90 -42.29
C PRO A 391 -27.06 -14.35 -42.92
N ALA A 392 -26.28 -15.15 -42.20
CA ALA A 392 -25.03 -15.71 -42.71
C ALA A 392 -25.32 -16.45 -44.01
N THR A 393 -24.99 -15.85 -45.16
CA THR A 393 -25.01 -16.52 -46.44
C THR A 393 -23.98 -17.65 -46.34
N LYS A 394 -24.48 -18.89 -46.24
CA LYS A 394 -23.69 -20.10 -46.49
C LYS A 394 -23.00 -19.91 -47.84
N TYR A 395 -21.70 -19.69 -47.83
CA TYR A 395 -20.88 -19.82 -49.03
C TYR A 395 -21.03 -21.27 -49.52
N ARG A 396 -21.75 -21.45 -50.64
CA ARG A 396 -21.69 -22.66 -51.46
C ARG A 396 -20.40 -22.53 -52.26
N GLN A 397 -19.42 -23.41 -52.02
CA GLN A 397 -18.25 -23.54 -52.88
C GLN A 397 -18.72 -23.91 -54.30
N PRO A 398 -18.19 -23.29 -55.37
CA PRO A 398 -18.37 -23.83 -56.70
C PRO A 398 -17.32 -24.94 -56.92
N GLU A 399 -17.81 -26.15 -57.17
CA GLU A 399 -17.09 -27.16 -57.95
C GLU A 399 -16.77 -26.55 -59.31
N SER A 400 -15.49 -26.55 -59.69
CA SER A 400 -15.07 -26.29 -61.06
C SER A 400 -14.27 -27.48 -61.56
N ASP A 401 -14.99 -28.44 -62.11
CA ASP A 401 -14.51 -29.30 -63.19
C ASP A 401 -14.08 -28.41 -64.37
N MET A 402 -12.84 -28.55 -64.84
CA MET A 402 -12.51 -28.47 -66.26
C MET A 402 -11.10 -29.02 -66.55
N PRO A 403 -10.89 -29.59 -67.75
CA PRO A 403 -9.84 -30.57 -68.04
C PRO A 403 -8.55 -29.96 -68.59
N GLU A 404 -7.49 -30.77 -68.54
CA GLU A 404 -6.19 -30.58 -69.16
C GLU A 404 -6.28 -30.21 -70.66
N ARG A 405 -5.44 -29.25 -71.08
CA ARG A 405 -4.72 -29.33 -72.36
C ARG A 405 -3.51 -28.39 -72.40
N CYS A 406 -2.36 -29.04 -72.53
CA CYS A 406 -1.16 -28.66 -73.28
C CYS A 406 -1.12 -27.27 -73.94
N LEU A 407 -0.03 -26.54 -73.68
CA LEU A 407 0.80 -26.01 -74.75
C LEU A 407 2.24 -25.86 -74.25
N THR A 408 3.12 -26.32 -75.11
CA THR A 408 4.54 -26.59 -74.95
C THR A 408 5.39 -25.36 -75.27
N ASP A 409 6.58 -25.38 -74.67
CA ASP A 409 7.86 -25.05 -75.28
C ASP A 409 8.41 -23.62 -75.25
N ALA A 410 9.75 -23.63 -75.30
CA ALA A 410 10.67 -22.58 -75.73
C ALA A 410 11.25 -21.62 -74.68
N THR A 411 12.28 -22.15 -74.01
CA THR A 411 13.69 -21.71 -74.12
C THR A 411 14.13 -20.31 -73.66
N SER A 412 15.07 -20.38 -72.70
CA SER A 412 16.44 -19.81 -72.75
C SER A 412 16.74 -18.51 -72.00
N ARG A 413 17.79 -18.64 -71.16
CA ARG A 413 18.96 -17.74 -70.98
C ARG A 413 18.68 -16.36 -70.37
N ASP A 414 19.53 -15.77 -69.54
CA ASP A 414 20.85 -16.11 -69.00
C ASP A 414 21.07 -15.18 -67.79
N ASP A 415 22.08 -15.52 -67.01
CA ASP A 415 22.63 -14.87 -65.81
C ASP A 415 22.77 -13.33 -65.83
N GLN A 416 22.46 -12.71 -64.69
CA GLN A 416 23.40 -11.88 -63.90
C GLN A 416 22.90 -11.63 -62.48
#